data_AF-A0A381TIR4-F1
#
_entry.id   AF-A0A381TIR4-F1
#
_cell.length_a   1.000
_cell.length_b   1.000
_cell.length_c   1.000
_cell.angle_alpha   90.00
_cell.angle_beta   90.00
_cell.angle_gamma   90.00
#
_symmetry.space_group_name_H-M   'P 1'
#
loop_
_entity.id
_entity.type
_entity.pdbx_description
1 polymer ?
#
loop_
_entity_poly.entity_id
_entity_poly.type
_entity_poly.pdbx_seq_one_letter_code
_entity_poly.pdbx_strand_id
1 'polypeptide(L)'
;MGYDVELASTNSSKAFTEVQEEILESFVTDNSGVYTYADVAGNFADGKFSAKQIQGKILSMELTGHIKPTPKPETVKTYSDAEEATFVKLVNEGAFVEAIAEALDRTVNSVRGKALSLLRAGTIAAIPRQETTKSGTRVDPLAEVADIESMTVEEIATEIGKTVRGVKTMLTRRGISASDYDGAARREKAAAAAQ
;
A
#
# COMPACT_ATOMS: atom_id res chain seq x y z
N MET A 1 -34.83 -16.73 1.47
CA MET A 1 -34.27 -16.05 0.29
C MET A 1 -32.82 -16.47 0.15
N GLY A 2 -32.56 -17.54 -0.59
CA GLY A 2 -31.21 -18.02 -0.85
C GLY A 2 -30.54 -17.10 -1.86
N TYR A 3 -29.48 -16.42 -1.44
CA TYR A 3 -28.64 -15.65 -2.33
C TYR A 3 -27.64 -16.62 -2.96
N ASP A 4 -27.85 -16.94 -4.22
CA ASP A 4 -26.81 -17.55 -5.05
C ASP A 4 -25.78 -16.45 -5.33
N VAL A 5 -24.65 -16.53 -4.63
CA VAL A 5 -23.54 -15.62 -4.84
C VAL A 5 -22.75 -16.19 -5.99
N GLU A 6 -22.97 -15.68 -7.20
CA GLU A 6 -22.11 -15.97 -8.35
C GLU A 6 -20.65 -15.73 -7.95
N LEU A 7 -19.88 -16.82 -7.89
CA LEU A 7 -18.44 -16.72 -7.72
C LEU A 7 -17.87 -15.97 -8.92
N ALA A 8 -17.17 -14.86 -8.68
CA ALA A 8 -16.46 -14.07 -9.68
C ALA A 8 -15.46 -14.86 -10.55
N SER A 9 -15.18 -16.12 -10.21
CA SER A 9 -14.36 -17.05 -10.99
C SER A 9 -15.05 -17.59 -12.26
N THR A 10 -16.36 -17.42 -12.44
CA THR A 10 -17.07 -17.89 -13.66
C THR A 10 -16.89 -16.96 -14.87
N ASN A 11 -16.35 -15.75 -14.67
CA ASN A 11 -16.15 -14.75 -15.72
C ASN A 11 -14.71 -14.68 -16.26
N SER A 12 -13.92 -15.75 -16.19
CA SER A 12 -12.63 -15.78 -16.90
C SER A 12 -12.85 -16.03 -18.39
N SER A 13 -13.38 -15.04 -19.12
CA SER A 13 -13.21 -15.04 -20.56
C SER A 13 -11.71 -15.07 -20.85
N LYS A 14 -11.26 -16.02 -21.70
CA LYS A 14 -9.85 -16.08 -22.11
C LYS A 14 -9.49 -14.70 -22.68
N ALA A 15 -8.52 -14.03 -22.06
CA ALA A 15 -8.10 -12.70 -22.49
C ALA A 15 -7.49 -12.70 -23.90
N PHE A 16 -6.97 -13.85 -24.34
CA PHE A 16 -6.39 -14.09 -25.66
C PHE A 16 -7.22 -15.15 -26.40
N THR A 17 -7.49 -14.91 -27.68
CA THR A 17 -8.05 -15.94 -28.58
C THR A 17 -6.94 -16.87 -29.06
N GLU A 18 -7.24 -18.11 -29.44
CA GLU A 18 -6.23 -19.08 -29.91
C GLU A 18 -5.41 -18.53 -31.09
N VAL A 19 -6.06 -17.84 -32.04
CA VAL A 19 -5.38 -17.15 -33.15
C VAL A 19 -4.41 -16.07 -32.65
N GLN A 20 -4.77 -15.33 -31.60
CA GLN A 20 -3.87 -14.33 -31.00
C GLN A 20 -2.67 -15.00 -30.33
N GLU A 21 -2.82 -16.20 -29.78
CA GLU A 21 -1.71 -16.95 -29.18
C GLU A 21 -0.71 -17.41 -30.25
N GLU A 22 -1.18 -17.98 -31.35
CA GLU A 22 -0.32 -18.42 -32.47
C GLU A 22 0.44 -17.25 -33.11
N ILE A 23 -0.23 -16.09 -33.29
CA ILE A 23 0.41 -14.88 -33.80
C ILE A 23 1.46 -14.37 -32.82
N LEU A 24 1.15 -14.37 -31.51
CA LEU A 24 2.08 -13.92 -30.49
C LEU A 24 3.31 -14.84 -30.41
N GLU A 25 3.11 -16.16 -30.49
CA GLU A 25 4.19 -17.17 -30.51
C GLU A 25 5.11 -16.99 -31.72
N SER A 26 4.52 -16.89 -32.91
CA SER A 26 5.28 -16.66 -34.15
C SER A 26 6.07 -15.35 -34.05
N PHE A 27 5.41 -14.28 -33.60
CA PHE A 27 6.04 -12.96 -33.46
C PHE A 27 7.25 -12.97 -32.53
N VAL A 28 7.14 -13.56 -31.34
CA VAL A 28 8.26 -13.57 -30.38
C VAL A 28 9.38 -14.52 -30.82
N THR A 29 9.04 -15.65 -31.43
CA THR A 29 10.03 -16.64 -31.89
C THR A 29 10.83 -16.11 -33.08
N ASP A 30 10.16 -15.51 -34.07
CA ASP A 30 10.79 -14.91 -35.25
C ASP A 30 11.67 -13.70 -34.89
N ASN A 31 11.37 -13.03 -33.78
CA ASN A 31 12.07 -11.85 -33.30
C ASN A 31 12.76 -12.09 -31.95
N SER A 32 13.29 -13.31 -31.77
CA SER A 32 13.92 -13.76 -30.52
C SER A 32 15.02 -12.80 -30.05
N GLY A 33 14.87 -12.30 -28.83
CA GLY A 33 15.82 -11.39 -28.17
C GLY A 33 15.79 -9.94 -28.68
N VAL A 34 14.88 -9.60 -29.59
CA VAL A 34 14.80 -8.25 -30.19
C VAL A 34 13.92 -7.31 -29.38
N TYR A 35 12.73 -7.78 -28.97
CA TYR A 35 11.70 -6.95 -28.36
C TYR A 35 11.56 -7.17 -26.86
N THR A 36 11.37 -6.09 -26.10
CA THR A 36 10.95 -6.15 -24.70
C THR A 36 9.44 -6.38 -24.60
N TYR A 37 8.92 -6.73 -23.42
CA TYR A 37 7.46 -6.86 -23.22
C TYR A 37 6.66 -5.60 -23.59
N ALA A 38 7.26 -4.41 -23.41
CA ALA A 38 6.62 -3.16 -23.79
C ALA A 38 6.56 -2.98 -25.32
N ASP A 39 7.63 -3.38 -26.02
CA ASP A 39 7.68 -3.32 -27.49
C ASP A 39 6.71 -4.34 -28.11
N VAL A 40 6.64 -5.56 -27.55
CA VAL A 40 5.67 -6.56 -28.01
C VAL A 40 4.25 -6.04 -27.78
N ALA A 41 3.95 -5.45 -26.63
CA ALA A 41 2.64 -4.85 -26.38
C ALA A 41 2.30 -3.75 -27.37
N GLY A 42 3.25 -2.90 -27.75
CA GLY A 42 3.03 -1.84 -28.75
C GLY A 42 2.82 -2.35 -30.18
N ASN A 43 3.44 -3.47 -30.55
CA ASN A 43 3.37 -4.04 -31.90
C ASN A 43 2.28 -5.12 -32.07
N PHE A 44 1.74 -5.65 -30.98
CA PHE A 44 0.77 -6.73 -31.01
C PHE A 44 -0.67 -6.20 -30.85
N ALA A 45 -1.55 -6.60 -31.76
CA ALA A 45 -2.99 -6.31 -31.71
C ALA A 45 -3.29 -4.82 -31.44
N ASP A 46 -2.60 -3.92 -32.14
CA ASP A 46 -2.74 -2.46 -32.04
C ASP A 46 -2.63 -1.88 -30.62
N GLY A 47 -1.81 -2.51 -29.76
CA GLY A 47 -1.64 -2.02 -28.38
C GLY A 47 -2.80 -2.37 -27.44
N LYS A 48 -3.71 -3.27 -27.85
CA LYS A 48 -4.88 -3.66 -27.04
C LYS A 48 -4.51 -4.29 -25.69
N PHE A 49 -3.32 -4.88 -25.59
CA PHE A 49 -2.83 -5.54 -24.39
C PHE A 49 -1.74 -4.73 -23.71
N SER A 50 -1.84 -4.57 -22.39
CA SER A 50 -0.75 -3.99 -21.61
C SER A 50 0.49 -4.88 -21.61
N ALA A 51 1.67 -4.29 -21.41
CA ALA A 51 2.93 -5.03 -21.26
C ALA A 51 2.85 -6.14 -20.17
N LYS A 52 2.06 -5.91 -19.12
CA LYS A 52 1.82 -6.89 -18.05
C LYS A 52 0.98 -8.08 -18.52
N GLN A 53 -0.05 -7.85 -19.34
CA GLN A 53 -0.86 -8.92 -19.91
C GLN A 53 -0.04 -9.75 -20.89
N ILE A 54 0.76 -9.10 -21.75
CA ILE A 54 1.70 -9.77 -22.65
C ILE A 54 2.74 -10.58 -21.87
N GLN A 55 3.33 -10.00 -20.83
CA GLN A 55 4.29 -10.70 -19.97
C GLN A 55 3.67 -11.96 -19.35
N GLY A 56 2.48 -11.85 -18.76
CA GLY A 56 1.77 -12.98 -18.18
C GLY A 56 1.48 -14.07 -19.22
N LYS A 57 1.08 -13.67 -20.43
CA LYS A 57 0.78 -14.62 -21.50
C LYS A 57 2.02 -15.34 -22.01
N ILE A 58 3.10 -14.61 -22.28
CA ILE A 58 4.39 -15.20 -22.72
C ILE A 58 4.95 -16.15 -21.65
N LEU A 59 4.80 -15.80 -20.36
CA LEU A 59 5.17 -16.69 -19.27
C LEU A 59 4.36 -17.98 -19.29
N SER A 60 3.04 -17.90 -19.52
CA SER A 60 2.18 -19.09 -19.59
C SER A 60 2.44 -19.98 -20.81
N MET A 61 3.05 -19.43 -21.85
CA MET A 61 3.48 -20.16 -23.06
C MET A 61 4.94 -20.61 -22.97
N GLU A 62 5.64 -20.33 -21.87
CA GLU A 62 7.06 -20.64 -21.65
C GLU A 62 8.03 -19.96 -22.64
N LEU A 63 7.59 -18.89 -23.33
CA LEU A 63 8.37 -18.19 -24.37
C LEU A 63 9.26 -17.06 -23.82
N THR A 64 9.51 -17.04 -22.52
CA THR A 64 10.28 -15.95 -21.87
C THR A 64 11.71 -15.78 -22.41
N GLY A 65 12.32 -16.87 -22.90
CA GLY A 65 13.66 -16.84 -23.49
C GLY A 65 13.77 -16.03 -24.79
N HIS A 66 12.65 -15.77 -25.46
CA HIS A 66 12.59 -14.98 -26.69
C HIS A 66 12.44 -13.47 -26.44
N ILE A 67 12.26 -13.04 -25.18
CA ILE A 67 12.07 -11.64 -24.85
C ILE A 67 13.37 -10.99 -24.45
N LYS A 68 13.64 -9.82 -25.05
CA LYS A 68 14.76 -8.97 -24.68
C LYS A 68 14.58 -8.51 -23.23
N PRO A 69 15.58 -8.70 -22.36
CA PRO A 69 15.52 -8.18 -21.00
C PRO A 69 15.29 -6.67 -21.03
N THR A 70 14.25 -6.22 -20.35
CA THR A 70 13.98 -4.79 -20.22
C THR A 70 15.10 -4.14 -19.40
N PRO A 71 15.79 -3.11 -19.92
CA PRO A 71 16.76 -2.38 -19.12
C PRO A 71 16.06 -1.80 -17.90
N LYS A 72 16.71 -1.86 -16.73
CA LYS A 72 16.17 -1.25 -15.52
C LYS A 72 15.96 0.24 -15.80
N PRO A 73 14.75 0.78 -15.64
CA PRO A 73 14.53 2.21 -15.84
C PRO A 73 15.46 2.95 -14.89
N GLU A 74 16.20 3.93 -15.42
CA GLU A 74 17.02 4.80 -14.59
C GLU A 74 16.09 5.54 -13.63
N THR A 75 16.31 5.34 -12.33
CA THR A 75 15.54 6.03 -11.31
C THR A 75 15.91 7.50 -11.36
N VAL A 76 15.03 8.33 -11.92
CA VAL A 76 15.20 9.78 -11.90
C VAL A 76 15.27 10.22 -10.44
N LYS A 77 16.37 10.88 -10.05
CA LYS A 77 16.50 11.49 -8.73
C LYS A 77 15.36 12.49 -8.55
N THR A 78 14.53 12.28 -7.55
CA THR A 78 13.42 13.19 -7.22
C THR A 78 13.87 14.45 -6.49
N TYR A 79 15.06 14.43 -5.90
CA TYR A 79 15.71 15.57 -5.25
C TYR A 79 17.02 15.87 -5.98
N SER A 80 17.22 17.13 -6.35
CA SER A 80 18.50 17.66 -6.82
C SER A 80 19.48 17.79 -5.67
N ASP A 81 20.78 17.77 -5.96
CA ASP A 81 21.81 17.88 -4.92
C ASP A 81 21.70 19.19 -4.11
N ALA A 82 21.19 20.27 -4.71
CA ALA A 82 20.90 21.54 -4.03
C ALA A 82 19.70 21.45 -3.06
N GLU A 83 18.63 20.74 -3.44
CA GLU A 83 17.52 20.45 -2.52
C GLU A 83 17.98 19.57 -1.37
N GLU A 84 18.88 18.60 -1.62
CA GLU A 84 19.44 17.75 -0.56
C GLU A 84 20.28 18.55 0.44
N ALA A 85 21.11 19.49 -0.05
CA ALA A 85 21.89 20.36 0.83
C ALA A 85 20.98 21.24 1.71
N THR A 86 19.92 21.79 1.11
CA THR A 86 18.91 22.59 1.83
C THR A 86 18.16 21.73 2.85
N PHE A 87 17.78 20.50 2.48
CA PHE A 87 17.14 19.54 3.35
C PHE A 87 18.00 19.28 4.59
N VAL A 88 19.26 18.89 4.41
CA VAL A 88 20.19 18.56 5.50
C VAL A 88 20.41 19.75 6.42
N LYS A 89 20.53 20.97 5.86
CA LYS A 89 20.62 22.21 6.63
C LYS A 89 19.40 22.38 7.55
N LEU A 90 18.20 22.29 7.00
CA LEU A 90 16.96 22.44 7.76
C LEU A 90 16.79 21.37 8.84
N VAL A 91 17.20 20.12 8.57
CA VAL A 91 17.21 19.05 9.59
C VAL A 91 18.15 19.39 10.75
N ASN A 92 19.36 19.87 10.45
CA ASN A 92 20.34 20.22 11.47
C ASN A 92 19.94 21.47 12.27
N GLU A 93 19.16 22.36 11.67
CA GLU A 93 18.53 23.51 12.34
C GLU A 93 17.33 23.10 13.21
N GLY A 94 16.92 21.82 13.18
CA GLY A 94 15.82 21.28 13.99
C GLY A 94 14.44 21.57 13.41
N ALA A 95 14.34 21.89 12.11
CA ALA A 95 13.08 22.13 11.44
C ALA A 95 12.15 20.90 11.48
N PHE A 96 10.85 21.14 11.58
CA PHE A 96 9.84 20.10 11.47
C PHE A 96 9.69 19.62 10.01
N VAL A 97 9.16 18.40 9.83
CA VAL A 97 8.89 17.81 8.50
C VAL A 97 8.02 18.74 7.66
N GLU A 98 7.03 19.39 8.26
CA GLU A 98 6.15 20.35 7.59
C GLU A 98 6.90 21.58 7.07
N ALA A 99 7.80 22.16 7.86
CA ALA A 99 8.61 23.31 7.45
C ALA A 99 9.58 22.95 6.31
N ILE A 100 10.15 21.74 6.34
CA ILE A 100 11.01 21.24 5.25
C ILE A 100 10.19 21.00 3.98
N ALA A 101 8.97 20.49 4.12
CA ALA A 101 8.05 20.26 3.02
C ALA A 101 7.68 21.57 2.33
N GLU A 102 7.36 22.61 3.11
CA GLU A 102 7.08 23.96 2.61
C GLU A 102 8.30 24.58 1.93
N ALA A 103 9.48 24.52 2.57
CA ALA A 103 10.70 25.13 2.05
C ALA A 103 11.19 24.52 0.72
N LEU A 104 10.86 23.25 0.46
CA LEU A 104 11.28 22.53 -0.76
C LEU A 104 10.13 22.33 -1.76
N ASP A 105 8.95 22.90 -1.50
CA ASP A 105 7.72 22.66 -2.28
C ASP A 105 7.46 21.16 -2.51
N ARG A 106 7.55 20.37 -1.43
CA ARG A 106 7.34 18.92 -1.44
C ARG A 106 6.22 18.51 -0.51
N THR A 107 5.68 17.31 -0.73
CA THR A 107 4.74 16.72 0.22
C THR A 107 5.47 16.22 1.47
N VAL A 108 4.80 16.28 2.63
CA VAL A 108 5.27 15.70 3.89
C VAL A 108 5.71 14.23 3.72
N ASN A 109 5.00 13.45 2.89
CA ASN A 109 5.35 12.06 2.62
C ASN A 109 6.66 11.92 1.83
N SER A 110 6.90 12.78 0.85
CA SER A 110 8.16 12.83 0.10
C SER A 110 9.33 13.16 1.03
N VAL A 111 9.16 14.16 1.90
CA VAL A 111 10.17 14.58 2.88
C VAL A 111 10.51 13.44 3.85
N ARG A 112 9.51 12.70 4.36
CA ARG A 112 9.75 11.53 5.23
C ARG A 112 10.55 10.45 4.51
N GLY A 113 10.19 10.14 3.25
CA GLY A 113 10.92 9.17 2.44
C GLY A 113 12.37 9.60 2.23
N LYS A 114 12.60 10.88 1.96
CA LYS A 114 13.93 11.45 1.79
C LYS A 114 14.74 11.44 3.09
N ALA A 115 14.14 11.82 4.21
CA ALA A 115 14.78 11.73 5.54
C ALA A 115 15.23 10.30 5.85
N LEU A 116 14.41 9.30 5.56
CA LEU A 116 14.78 7.90 5.75
C LEU A 116 15.97 7.48 4.87
N SER A 117 15.99 7.94 3.61
CA SER A 117 17.11 7.69 2.70
C SER A 117 18.41 8.32 3.22
N LEU A 118 18.37 9.60 3.63
CA LEU A 118 19.52 10.33 4.16
C LEU A 118 20.01 9.76 5.50
N LEU A 119 19.11 9.28 6.36
CA LEU A 119 19.48 8.62 7.62
C LEU A 119 20.24 7.32 7.34
N ARG A 120 19.76 6.50 6.39
CA ARG A 120 20.43 5.24 6.00
C ARG A 120 21.80 5.49 5.38
N ALA A 121 21.96 6.62 4.69
CA ALA A 121 23.24 7.06 4.15
C ALA A 121 24.16 7.71 5.20
N GLY A 122 23.68 7.93 6.44
CA GLY A 122 24.43 8.59 7.50
C GLY A 122 24.59 10.11 7.32
N THR A 123 23.87 10.72 6.38
CA THR A 123 23.96 12.16 6.07
C THR A 123 23.22 13.03 7.10
N ILE A 124 22.23 12.47 7.80
CA ILE A 124 21.55 13.11 8.93
C ILE A 124 21.58 12.17 10.15
N ALA A 125 21.61 12.74 11.35
CA ALA A 125 21.68 11.96 12.59
C ALA A 125 20.33 11.38 13.04
N ALA A 126 19.22 12.03 12.67
CA ALA A 126 17.87 11.60 13.04
C ALA A 126 16.83 12.09 12.02
N ILE A 127 15.67 11.44 12.01
CA ILE A 127 14.51 11.88 11.21
C ILE A 127 13.94 13.15 11.86
N PRO A 128 13.65 14.21 11.08
CA PRO A 128 12.99 15.42 11.57
C PRO A 128 11.67 15.10 12.27
N ARG A 129 11.36 15.86 13.33
CA ARG A 129 10.10 15.69 14.05
C ARG A 129 8.94 16.22 13.22
N GLN A 130 7.76 15.70 13.50
CA GLN A 130 6.54 16.23 12.92
C GLN A 130 5.87 17.18 13.93
N GLU A 131 5.46 18.35 13.47
CA GLU A 131 4.77 19.33 14.32
C GLU A 131 3.34 18.87 14.61
N THR A 132 2.63 18.42 13.58
CA THR A 132 1.27 17.90 13.71
C THR A 132 1.26 16.38 13.77
N THR A 133 1.15 15.81 14.97
CA THR A 133 0.97 14.36 15.11
C THR A 133 -0.52 14.02 15.22
N LYS A 134 -0.97 12.98 14.50
CA LYS A 134 -2.35 12.44 14.65
C LYS A 134 -2.63 11.85 16.04
N SER A 135 -1.63 11.84 16.92
CA SER A 135 -1.69 11.30 18.28
C SER A 135 -1.68 12.43 19.33
N GLY A 136 -2.21 13.61 18.99
CA GLY A 136 -2.23 14.78 19.88
C GLY A 136 -3.03 14.60 21.17
N THR A 137 -3.90 13.59 21.25
CA THR A 137 -4.62 13.26 22.49
C THR A 137 -4.45 11.78 22.77
N ARG A 138 -3.56 11.45 23.71
CA ARG A 138 -3.56 10.17 24.43
C ARG A 138 -4.76 10.09 25.39
N VAL A 139 -5.89 10.68 25.01
CA VAL A 139 -7.13 10.60 25.77
C VAL A 139 -7.79 9.33 25.33
N ASP A 140 -8.15 8.53 26.33
CA ASP A 140 -8.86 7.30 26.14
C ASP A 140 -10.28 7.60 25.61
N PRO A 141 -10.63 7.19 24.38
CA PRO A 141 -11.95 7.48 23.81
C PRO A 141 -13.11 6.79 24.52
N LEU A 142 -12.88 5.73 25.33
CA LEU A 142 -13.96 5.11 26.12
C LEU A 142 -13.96 5.57 27.58
N ALA A 143 -13.06 6.47 28.00
CA ALA A 143 -13.00 6.87 29.42
C ALA A 143 -14.21 7.69 29.85
N GLU A 144 -14.86 8.38 28.92
CA GLU A 144 -16.04 9.22 29.18
C GLU A 144 -17.36 8.55 28.76
N VAL A 145 -17.31 7.35 28.17
CA VAL A 145 -18.51 6.61 27.76
C VAL A 145 -19.09 5.91 28.98
N ALA A 146 -20.28 6.33 29.40
CA ALA A 146 -21.03 5.68 30.47
C ALA A 146 -21.74 4.42 29.96
N ASP A 147 -21.95 3.44 30.84
CA ASP A 147 -22.81 2.28 30.60
C ASP A 147 -22.49 1.47 29.31
N ILE A 148 -21.20 1.33 28.99
CA ILE A 148 -20.69 0.57 27.83
C ILE A 148 -21.33 -0.83 27.72
N GLU A 149 -21.58 -1.49 28.87
CA GLU A 149 -22.18 -2.83 28.93
C GLU A 149 -23.60 -2.90 28.35
N SER A 150 -24.34 -1.79 28.39
CA SER A 150 -25.71 -1.69 27.88
C SER A 150 -25.77 -1.25 26.41
N MET A 151 -24.68 -0.68 25.88
CA MET A 151 -24.61 -0.15 24.52
C MET A 151 -24.13 -1.20 23.53
N THR A 152 -24.62 -1.11 22.29
CA THR A 152 -24.05 -1.86 21.18
C THR A 152 -22.73 -1.23 20.72
N VAL A 153 -21.88 -2.03 20.08
CA VAL A 153 -20.62 -1.54 19.49
C VAL A 153 -20.86 -0.42 18.47
N GLU A 154 -21.97 -0.45 17.74
CA GLU A 154 -22.33 0.57 16.74
C GLU A 154 -22.66 1.91 17.39
N GLU A 155 -23.39 1.91 18.51
CA GLU A 155 -23.69 3.11 19.28
C GLU A 155 -22.42 3.72 19.87
N ILE A 156 -21.56 2.89 20.48
CA ILE A 156 -20.26 3.32 21.01
C ILE A 156 -19.37 3.89 19.89
N ALA A 157 -19.37 3.27 18.72
CA ALA A 157 -18.59 3.74 17.57
C ALA A 157 -19.04 5.12 17.09
N THR A 158 -20.35 5.35 17.09
CA THR A 158 -20.97 6.62 16.74
C THR A 158 -20.61 7.71 17.77
N GLU A 159 -20.73 7.40 19.05
CA GLU A 159 -20.47 8.35 20.15
C GLU A 159 -19.03 8.86 20.17
N ILE A 160 -18.05 7.97 19.97
CA ILE A 160 -16.63 8.33 20.07
C ILE A 160 -15.99 8.66 18.71
N GLY A 161 -16.78 8.69 17.63
CA GLY A 161 -16.33 9.00 16.27
C GLY A 161 -15.29 8.00 15.72
N LYS A 162 -15.47 6.70 15.96
CA LYS A 162 -14.56 5.63 15.51
C LYS A 162 -15.29 4.56 14.71
N THR A 163 -14.53 3.65 14.11
CA THR A 163 -15.11 2.51 13.39
C THR A 163 -15.51 1.41 14.37
N VAL A 164 -16.56 0.63 14.03
CA VAL A 164 -16.98 -0.57 14.76
C VAL A 164 -15.81 -1.52 15.02
N ARG A 165 -14.95 -1.76 14.01
CA ARG A 165 -13.74 -2.57 14.15
C ARG A 165 -12.78 -1.98 15.19
N GLY A 166 -12.60 -0.65 15.17
CA GLY A 166 -11.78 0.07 16.14
C GLY A 166 -12.32 -0.11 17.57
N VAL A 167 -13.64 0.02 17.76
CA VAL A 167 -14.29 -0.19 19.06
C VAL A 167 -14.12 -1.62 19.57
N LYS A 168 -14.41 -2.65 18.76
CA LYS A 168 -14.20 -4.06 19.13
C LYS A 168 -12.76 -4.32 19.60
N THR A 169 -11.79 -3.73 18.90
CA THR A 169 -10.37 -3.84 19.26
C THR A 169 -10.09 -3.18 20.62
N MET A 170 -10.65 -1.99 20.88
CA MET A 170 -10.49 -1.29 22.16
C MET A 170 -11.14 -2.03 23.33
N LEU A 171 -12.37 -2.53 23.14
CA LEU A 171 -13.10 -3.35 24.11
C LEU A 171 -12.32 -4.60 24.49
N THR A 172 -11.84 -5.37 23.49
CA THR A 172 -11.00 -6.56 23.74
C THR A 172 -9.69 -6.20 24.42
N ARG A 173 -9.01 -5.13 24.01
CA ARG A 173 -7.76 -4.71 24.67
C ARG A 173 -7.99 -4.34 26.14
N ARG A 174 -9.16 -3.82 26.49
CA ARG A 174 -9.51 -3.46 27.87
C ARG A 174 -10.16 -4.58 28.66
N GLY A 175 -10.65 -5.61 27.99
CA GLY A 175 -11.45 -6.65 28.62
C GLY A 175 -12.80 -6.10 29.12
N ILE A 176 -13.36 -5.13 28.39
CA ILE A 176 -14.69 -4.56 28.65
C ILE A 176 -15.64 -5.14 27.60
N SER A 177 -16.86 -5.48 28.01
CA SER A 177 -17.88 -6.02 27.13
C SER A 177 -18.96 -4.99 26.85
N ALA A 178 -19.43 -4.97 25.61
CA ALA A 178 -20.60 -4.24 25.15
C ALA A 178 -21.77 -5.21 25.00
N SER A 179 -23.00 -4.72 24.85
CA SER A 179 -24.20 -5.55 24.85
C SER A 179 -24.22 -6.64 23.76
N ASP A 180 -23.60 -6.37 22.61
CA ASP A 180 -23.48 -7.26 21.46
C ASP A 180 -22.05 -7.78 21.23
N TYR A 181 -21.12 -7.50 22.15
CA TYR A 181 -19.71 -7.89 21.99
C TYR A 181 -18.98 -8.13 23.31
N ASP A 182 -18.64 -9.40 23.55
CA ASP A 182 -17.84 -9.81 24.71
C ASP A 182 -16.34 -9.57 24.51
N GLY A 183 -15.86 -8.40 24.93
CA GLY A 183 -14.45 -8.04 24.87
C GLY A 183 -13.61 -8.75 25.91
N ALA A 184 -14.17 -9.04 27.10
CA ALA A 184 -13.50 -9.75 28.19
C ALA A 184 -13.09 -11.17 27.79
N ALA A 185 -14.04 -11.99 27.33
CA ALA A 185 -13.77 -13.37 26.92
C ALA A 185 -12.80 -13.44 25.73
N ARG A 186 -12.90 -12.49 24.79
CA ARG A 186 -11.97 -12.41 23.65
C ARG A 186 -10.55 -12.04 24.08
N ARG A 187 -10.39 -11.22 25.12
CA ARG A 187 -9.09 -10.87 25.68
C ARG A 187 -8.42 -12.08 26.28
N GLU A 188 -9.16 -12.85 27.06
CA GLU A 188 -8.69 -14.09 27.68
C GLU A 188 -8.25 -15.10 26.61
N LYS A 189 -9.06 -15.30 25.57
CA LYS A 189 -8.70 -16.17 24.43
C LYS A 189 -7.43 -15.70 23.72
N ALA A 190 -7.28 -14.39 23.51
CA ALA A 190 -6.09 -13.83 22.87
C ALA A 190 -4.83 -13.96 23.77
N ALA A 191 -4.98 -13.80 25.08
CA ALA A 191 -3.91 -13.98 26.04
C ALA A 191 -3.47 -15.44 26.15
N ALA A 192 -4.42 -16.38 26.12
CA ALA A 192 -4.15 -17.82 26.12
C ALA A 192 -3.46 -18.30 24.82
N ALA A 193 -3.73 -17.65 23.68
CA ALA A 193 -3.09 -17.97 22.40
C ALA A 193 -1.69 -17.37 22.23
N ALA A 194 -1.28 -16.46 23.12
CA ALA A 194 0.03 -15.80 23.09
C ALA A 194 1.04 -16.43 24.07
N GLN A 195 0.63 -17.47 24.81
CA GLN A 195 1.48 -18.33 25.64
C GLN A 195 1.87 -19.57 24.85
#